data_AF-A0A259TMQ4-F1
#
_entry.id   AF-A0A259TMQ4-F1
#
_cell.length_a   1.000
_cell.length_b   1.000
_cell.length_c   1.000
_cell.angle_alpha   90.00
_cell.angle_beta   90.00
_cell.angle_gamma   90.00
#
_symmetry.space_group_name_H-M   'P 1'
#
loop_
_entity.id
_entity.type
_entity.pdbx_description
1 polymer ?
#
loop_
_entity_poly.entity_id
_entity_poly.type
_entity_poly.pdbx_seq_one_letter_code
_entity_poly.pdbx_strand_id
1 'polypeptide(L)'
;MKKLSAMLMLVVCIIWLSACTEKKYQAIPINEDVDICAVCKMQVKDDAFATQIVMKDGKNYKFDDIGCMNTWEKENGVENIGMEFVRDYNDKEWIEFKKATYVYDASIRTPMAYGVISFKDKKSADAFISEQGVGKILSPEELAEHDWKQSMDMMDMAGSSDH
;
A
#
# COMPACT_ATOMS: atom_id res chain seq x y z
N MET A 1 -14.47 20.02 52.08
CA MET A 1 -13.42 20.52 51.16
C MET A 1 -12.32 19.49 50.87
N LYS A 2 -11.72 18.84 51.88
CA LYS A 2 -10.63 17.84 51.68
C LYS A 2 -11.02 16.62 50.81
N LYS A 3 -12.25 16.11 50.96
CA LYS A 3 -12.76 14.96 50.17
C LYS A 3 -13.10 15.31 48.71
N LEU A 4 -13.49 16.55 48.44
CA LEU A 4 -13.78 17.05 47.09
C LEU A 4 -12.49 17.28 46.30
N SER A 5 -11.44 17.78 46.98
CA SER A 5 -10.11 17.95 46.40
C SER A 5 -9.44 16.62 46.05
N ALA A 6 -9.63 15.58 46.89
CA ALA A 6 -9.11 14.24 46.61
C ALA A 6 -9.84 13.56 45.44
N MET A 7 -11.15 13.79 45.29
CA MET A 7 -11.95 13.25 44.18
C MET A 7 -11.60 13.92 42.84
N LEU A 8 -11.34 15.23 42.85
CA LEU A 8 -10.88 15.96 41.66
C LEU A 8 -9.49 15.49 41.22
N MET A 9 -8.59 15.21 42.16
CA MET A 9 -7.24 14.70 41.88
C MET A 9 -7.26 13.28 41.30
N LEU A 10 -8.20 12.44 41.73
CA LEU A 10 -8.40 11.08 41.19
C LEU A 10 -8.92 11.11 39.74
N VAL A 11 -9.86 11.99 39.42
CA VAL A 11 -10.41 12.16 38.06
C VAL A 11 -9.33 12.70 37.11
N VAL A 12 -8.48 13.62 37.57
CA VAL A 12 -7.33 14.09 36.78
C VAL A 12 -6.35 12.95 36.54
N CYS A 13 -6.01 12.10 37.52
CA CYS A 13 -5.14 10.94 37.28
C CYS A 13 -5.70 9.92 36.26
N ILE A 14 -7.02 9.73 36.20
CA ILE A 14 -7.65 8.80 35.24
C ILE A 14 -7.56 9.33 33.80
N ILE A 15 -7.58 10.65 33.60
CA ILE A 15 -7.44 11.29 32.27
C ILE A 15 -6.02 11.15 31.71
N TRP A 16 -5.00 10.94 32.56
CA TRP A 16 -3.61 10.77 32.11
C TRP A 16 -3.26 9.32 31.74
N LEU A 17 -4.10 8.35 32.12
CA LEU A 17 -3.86 6.93 31.83
C LEU A 17 -4.40 6.46 30.46
N SER A 18 -5.16 7.30 29.75
CA SER A 18 -5.69 7.01 28.41
C SER A 18 -4.80 7.47 27.26
N ALA A 19 -3.64 8.05 27.53
CA ALA A 19 -2.63 8.35 26.51
C ALA A 19 -1.77 7.10 26.19
N CYS A 20 -2.42 5.96 25.92
CA CYS A 20 -1.79 4.90 25.15
C CYS A 20 -1.73 5.41 23.70
N THR A 21 -0.65 6.10 23.37
CA THR A 21 -0.35 6.51 22.00
C THR A 21 -0.09 5.23 21.19
N GLU A 22 -1.11 4.70 20.53
CA GLU A 22 -0.90 3.71 19.48
C GLU A 22 0.11 4.30 18.48
N LYS A 23 1.16 3.55 18.17
CA LYS A 23 2.10 3.94 17.10
C LYS A 23 1.31 4.00 15.80
N LYS A 24 0.96 5.22 15.37
CA LYS A 24 0.36 5.47 14.07
C LYS A 24 1.46 5.50 13.02
N TYR A 25 1.58 4.42 12.27
CA TYR A 25 2.36 4.43 11.03
C TYR A 25 1.57 5.19 9.96
N GLN A 26 2.24 6.00 9.16
CA GLN A 26 1.65 6.79 8.09
C GLN A 26 2.54 6.68 6.86
N ALA A 27 1.92 6.57 5.68
CA ALA A 27 2.63 6.73 4.43
C ALA A 27 3.20 8.14 4.30
N ILE A 28 4.34 8.26 3.65
CA ILE A 28 5.00 9.54 3.36
C ILE A 28 4.84 9.89 1.87
N PRO A 29 4.94 11.17 1.48
CA PRO A 29 4.93 11.53 0.06
C PRO A 29 6.04 10.83 -0.74
N ILE A 30 5.76 10.56 -2.01
CA ILE A 30 6.78 10.16 -2.98
C ILE A 30 7.53 11.41 -3.45
N ASN A 31 8.85 11.28 -3.56
CA ASN A 31 9.74 12.24 -4.18
C ASN A 31 10.41 11.54 -5.38
N GLU A 32 9.88 11.80 -6.57
CA GLU A 32 10.31 11.15 -7.81
C GLU A 32 11.79 11.39 -8.16
N ASP A 33 12.41 12.45 -7.62
CA ASP A 33 13.82 12.77 -7.86
C ASP A 33 14.79 11.81 -7.14
N VAL A 34 14.36 11.16 -6.06
CA VAL A 34 15.25 10.40 -5.17
C VAL A 34 14.71 9.05 -4.73
N ASP A 35 13.41 8.83 -4.80
CA ASP A 35 12.80 7.58 -4.35
C ASP A 35 13.00 6.50 -5.42
N ILE A 36 13.74 5.47 -5.02
CA ILE A 36 14.06 4.32 -5.86
C ILE A 36 13.39 3.09 -5.27
N CYS A 37 12.71 2.31 -6.11
CA CYS A 37 12.07 1.07 -5.72
C CYS A 37 13.11 0.10 -5.14
N ALA A 38 12.82 -0.43 -3.94
CA ALA A 38 13.78 -1.29 -3.24
C ALA A 38 14.05 -2.61 -3.98
N VAL A 39 13.18 -3.03 -4.90
CA VAL A 39 13.28 -4.27 -5.68
C VAL A 39 13.78 -4.02 -7.10
N CYS A 40 12.98 -3.36 -7.96
CA CYS A 40 13.34 -3.20 -9.38
C CYS A 40 14.40 -2.11 -9.66
N LYS A 41 14.77 -1.31 -8.66
CA LYS A 41 15.74 -0.19 -8.77
C LYS A 41 15.33 0.93 -9.74
N MET A 42 14.08 0.96 -10.19
CA MET A 42 13.52 2.08 -10.95
C MET A 42 13.09 3.22 -10.03
N GLN A 43 12.97 4.43 -10.56
CA GLN A 43 12.36 5.57 -9.86
C GLN A 43 10.90 5.26 -9.55
N VAL A 44 10.46 5.59 -8.32
CA VAL A 44 9.07 5.46 -7.91
C VAL A 44 8.32 6.73 -8.31
N LYS A 45 7.28 6.57 -9.13
CA LYS A 45 6.40 7.69 -9.51
C LYS A 45 5.38 8.01 -8.43
N ASP A 46 4.94 9.27 -8.35
CA ASP A 46 3.83 9.67 -7.49
C ASP A 46 2.48 9.42 -8.19
N ASP A 47 2.18 8.15 -8.41
CA ASP A 47 0.98 7.70 -9.13
C ASP A 47 0.19 6.63 -8.36
N ALA A 48 -0.77 6.01 -9.06
CA ALA A 48 -1.69 5.02 -8.52
C ALA A 48 -1.04 3.66 -8.22
N PHE A 49 0.17 3.40 -8.69
CA PHE A 49 0.85 2.11 -8.54
C PHE A 49 1.85 2.09 -7.38
N ALA A 50 2.24 3.26 -6.90
CA ALA A 50 3.17 3.38 -5.80
C ALA A 50 2.64 2.72 -4.52
N THR A 51 3.50 1.94 -3.86
CA THR A 51 3.20 1.32 -2.57
C THR A 51 4.31 1.59 -1.55
N GLN A 52 3.99 1.42 -0.27
CA GLN A 52 4.93 1.66 0.83
C GLN A 52 4.84 0.62 1.93
N ILE A 53 6.00 0.26 2.47
CA ILE A 53 6.13 -0.46 3.74
C ILE A 53 6.78 0.47 4.76
N VAL A 54 6.11 0.66 5.89
CA VAL A 54 6.62 1.39 7.05
C VAL A 54 7.01 0.39 8.12
N MET A 55 8.30 0.31 8.43
CA MET A 55 8.86 -0.60 9.43
C MET A 55 8.60 -0.10 10.86
N LYS A 56 8.65 -1.01 11.85
CA LYS A 56 8.48 -0.70 13.28
C LYS A 56 9.52 0.29 13.84
N ASP A 57 10.69 0.35 13.20
CA ASP A 57 11.80 1.27 13.50
C ASP A 57 11.67 2.63 12.79
N GLY A 58 10.66 2.81 11.94
CA GLY A 58 10.40 4.04 11.19
C GLY A 58 11.04 4.09 9.79
N LYS A 59 11.80 3.07 9.37
CA LYS A 59 12.28 2.99 7.99
C LYS A 59 11.12 2.82 7.02
N ASN A 60 11.16 3.55 5.91
CA ASN A 60 10.15 3.47 4.85
C ASN A 60 10.78 2.86 3.59
N TYR A 61 10.13 1.85 3.03
CA TYR A 61 10.43 1.33 1.70
C TYR A 61 9.31 1.73 0.75
N LYS A 62 9.68 2.13 -0.46
CA LYS A 62 8.77 2.52 -1.53
C LYS A 62 8.95 1.58 -2.70
N PHE A 63 7.86 1.33 -3.41
CA PHE A 63 7.86 0.43 -4.55
C PHE A 63 7.05 1.05 -5.68
N ASP A 64 7.51 0.81 -6.90
CA ASP A 64 6.87 1.29 -8.13
C ASP A 64 5.67 0.42 -8.54
N ASP A 65 5.52 -0.75 -7.91
CA ASP A 65 4.46 -1.71 -8.20
C ASP A 65 4.23 -2.59 -6.95
N ILE A 66 2.97 -2.97 -6.71
CA ILE A 66 2.60 -3.85 -5.59
C ILE A 66 3.26 -5.23 -5.65
N GLY A 67 3.60 -5.73 -6.84
CA GLY A 67 4.36 -6.97 -6.96
C GLY A 67 5.83 -6.84 -6.54
N CYS A 68 6.41 -5.64 -6.64
CA CYS A 68 7.71 -5.36 -6.02
C CYS A 68 7.61 -5.39 -4.49
N MET A 69 6.54 -4.84 -3.91
CA MET A 69 6.31 -4.90 -2.47
C MET A 69 6.19 -6.35 -1.98
N ASN A 70 5.36 -7.17 -2.64
CA ASN A 70 5.26 -8.60 -2.31
C ASN A 70 6.61 -9.33 -2.45
N THR A 71 7.42 -9.01 -3.48
CA THR A 71 8.75 -9.60 -3.64
C THR A 71 9.66 -9.25 -2.46
N TRP A 72 9.64 -7.99 -2.02
CA TRP A 72 10.40 -7.55 -0.87
C TRP A 72 10.00 -8.27 0.42
N GLU A 73 8.70 -8.48 0.66
CA GLU A 73 8.20 -9.20 1.83
C GLU A 73 8.65 -10.67 1.84
N LYS A 74 8.63 -11.35 0.69
CA LYS A 74 9.12 -12.73 0.56
C LYS A 74 10.61 -12.85 0.89
N GLU A 75 11.40 -11.83 0.57
CA GLU A 75 12.85 -11.83 0.79
C GLU A 75 13.25 -11.38 2.21
N ASN A 76 12.47 -10.50 2.85
CA ASN A 76 12.84 -9.83 4.10
C ASN A 76 11.99 -10.25 5.31
N GLY A 77 10.86 -10.93 5.08
CA GLY A 77 9.85 -11.25 6.09
C GLY A 77 8.95 -10.07 6.46
N VAL A 78 7.86 -10.36 7.16
CA VAL A 78 6.81 -9.37 7.51
C VAL A 78 6.85 -8.97 8.99
N GLU A 79 7.78 -9.54 9.76
CA GLU A 79 7.73 -9.57 11.22
C GLU A 79 7.99 -8.19 11.83
N ASN A 80 8.75 -7.37 11.10
CA ASN A 80 9.15 -6.02 11.49
C ASN A 80 8.37 -4.94 10.75
N ILE A 81 7.38 -5.30 9.94
CA ILE A 81 6.48 -4.35 9.30
C ILE A 81 5.57 -3.73 10.38
N GLY A 82 5.49 -2.40 10.33
CA GLY A 82 4.55 -1.62 11.13
C GLY A 82 3.22 -1.44 10.41
N MET A 83 3.28 -1.04 9.13
CA MET A 83 2.11 -0.88 8.25
C MET A 83 2.51 -0.94 6.78
N GLU A 84 1.60 -1.43 5.95
CA GLU A 84 1.70 -1.40 4.49
C GLU A 84 0.65 -0.46 3.91
N PHE A 85 1.00 0.23 2.83
CA PHE A 85 0.13 1.17 2.15
C PHE A 85 0.16 0.96 0.64
N VAL A 86 -1.00 1.14 0.03
CA VAL A 86 -1.21 1.18 -1.42
C VAL A 86 -1.93 2.46 -1.80
N ARG A 87 -1.87 2.85 -3.07
CA ARG A 87 -2.58 4.03 -3.58
C ARG A 87 -3.94 3.64 -4.13
N ASP A 88 -4.95 4.47 -3.90
CA ASP A 88 -6.20 4.36 -4.65
C ASP A 88 -5.94 4.60 -6.13
N TYR A 89 -6.50 3.76 -6.99
CA TYR A 89 -6.29 3.86 -8.42
C TYR A 89 -6.84 5.16 -9.03
N ASN A 90 -7.91 5.72 -8.46
CA ASN A 90 -8.61 6.87 -9.04
C ASN A 90 -8.03 8.20 -8.57
N ASP A 91 -7.82 8.36 -7.26
CA ASP A 91 -7.43 9.63 -6.66
C ASP A 91 -6.04 9.63 -6.00
N LYS A 92 -5.36 8.48 -6.02
CA LYS A 92 -4.04 8.30 -5.41
C LYS A 92 -4.04 8.52 -3.90
N GLU A 93 -5.16 8.45 -3.18
CA GLU A 93 -5.11 8.49 -1.73
C GLU A 93 -4.35 7.27 -1.16
N TRP A 94 -3.61 7.46 -0.06
CA TRP A 94 -2.96 6.36 0.63
C TRP A 94 -4.00 5.54 1.40
N ILE A 95 -4.04 4.24 1.16
CA ILE A 95 -4.91 3.27 1.81
C ILE A 95 -4.05 2.26 2.54
N GLU A 96 -4.42 1.89 3.77
CA GLU A 96 -3.80 0.74 4.43
C GLU A 96 -4.06 -0.53 3.59
N PHE A 97 -3.02 -1.32 3.32
CA PHE A 97 -3.09 -2.51 2.46
C PHE A 97 -4.26 -3.44 2.83
N LYS A 98 -4.48 -3.67 4.12
CA LYS A 98 -5.54 -4.56 4.63
C LYS A 98 -6.95 -3.99 4.50
N LYS A 99 -7.11 -2.71 4.15
CA LYS A 99 -8.41 -2.05 3.95
C LYS A 99 -8.74 -1.83 2.48
N ALA A 100 -7.76 -2.01 1.59
CA ALA A 100 -7.97 -1.85 0.16
C ALA A 100 -8.73 -3.04 -0.44
N THR A 101 -9.40 -2.79 -1.56
CA THR A 101 -9.94 -3.80 -2.46
C THR A 101 -9.06 -3.85 -3.70
N TYR A 102 -8.68 -5.04 -4.14
CA TYR A 102 -7.77 -5.20 -5.28
C TYR A 102 -8.53 -5.67 -6.51
N VAL A 103 -8.06 -5.27 -7.69
CA VAL A 103 -8.46 -5.86 -8.96
C VAL A 103 -7.23 -6.46 -9.62
N TYR A 104 -7.35 -7.69 -10.08
CA TYR A 104 -6.31 -8.36 -10.85
C TYR A 104 -6.81 -8.80 -12.22
N ASP A 105 -6.01 -8.52 -13.24
CA ASP A 105 -6.05 -9.17 -14.54
C ASP A 105 -4.64 -9.13 -15.15
N ALA A 106 -4.21 -10.20 -15.81
CA ALA A 106 -2.89 -10.23 -16.47
C ALA A 106 -2.75 -9.20 -17.62
N SER A 107 -3.88 -8.71 -18.13
CA SER A 107 -3.92 -7.66 -19.16
C SER A 107 -3.90 -6.23 -18.60
N ILE A 108 -4.06 -6.04 -17.29
CA ILE A 108 -3.97 -4.70 -16.69
C ILE A 108 -2.51 -4.23 -16.71
N ARG A 109 -2.27 -3.10 -17.38
CA ARG A 109 -0.94 -2.51 -17.46
C ARG A 109 -0.55 -1.86 -16.14
N THR A 110 0.53 -2.36 -15.57
CA THR A 110 1.17 -1.89 -14.34
C THR A 110 2.66 -1.72 -14.61
N PRO A 111 3.40 -0.89 -13.85
CA PRO A 111 4.80 -0.59 -14.15
C PRO A 111 5.69 -1.82 -14.26
N MET A 112 5.44 -2.84 -13.43
CA MET A 112 6.19 -4.10 -13.42
C MET A 112 5.37 -5.29 -13.91
N ALA A 113 4.26 -5.05 -14.63
CA ALA A 113 3.44 -6.05 -15.30
C ALA A 113 2.85 -7.15 -14.38
N TYR A 114 2.60 -6.84 -13.10
CA TYR A 114 1.92 -7.75 -12.17
C TYR A 114 0.40 -7.72 -12.28
N GLY A 115 -0.17 -6.71 -12.94
CA GLY A 115 -1.60 -6.66 -13.27
C GLY A 115 -2.54 -6.44 -12.08
N VAL A 116 -2.01 -5.97 -10.95
CA VAL A 116 -2.78 -5.69 -9.73
C VAL A 116 -2.88 -4.17 -9.52
N ILE A 117 -4.10 -3.70 -9.28
CA ILE A 117 -4.40 -2.32 -8.88
C ILE A 117 -5.28 -2.30 -7.63
N SER A 118 -5.25 -1.21 -6.88
CA SER A 118 -5.94 -1.06 -5.58
C SER A 118 -6.99 0.04 -5.58
N PHE A 119 -8.07 -0.18 -4.84
CA PHE A 119 -9.18 0.74 -4.67
C PHE A 119 -9.53 0.88 -3.19
N LYS A 120 -9.95 2.09 -2.80
CA LYS A 120 -10.39 2.39 -1.43
C LYS A 120 -11.69 1.68 -1.03
N ASP A 121 -12.49 1.28 -2.02
CA ASP A 121 -13.74 0.56 -1.80
C ASP A 121 -14.10 -0.38 -2.96
N LYS A 122 -14.93 -1.37 -2.63
CA LYS A 122 -15.41 -2.36 -3.60
C LYS A 122 -16.21 -1.75 -4.75
N LYS A 123 -16.96 -0.68 -4.49
CA LYS A 123 -17.80 -0.04 -5.51
C LYS A 123 -16.96 0.53 -6.65
N SER A 124 -15.82 1.14 -6.30
CA SER A 124 -14.86 1.69 -7.26
C SER A 124 -14.18 0.59 -8.07
N ALA A 125 -13.83 -0.53 -7.43
CA ALA A 125 -13.31 -1.73 -8.10
C ALA A 125 -14.33 -2.34 -9.08
N ASP A 126 -15.59 -2.50 -8.66
CA ASP A 126 -16.68 -3.01 -9.52
C ASP A 126 -16.90 -2.09 -10.73
N ALA A 127 -16.84 -0.76 -10.53
CA ALA A 127 -16.97 0.22 -11.60
C ALA A 127 -15.85 0.09 -12.63
N PHE A 128 -14.59 -0.05 -12.17
CA PHE A 128 -13.45 -0.29 -13.06
C PHE A 128 -13.65 -1.56 -13.89
N ILE A 129 -14.03 -2.68 -13.28
CA ILE A 129 -14.26 -3.95 -13.99
C ILE A 129 -15.39 -3.79 -15.01
N SER A 130 -16.47 -3.10 -14.65
CA SER A 130 -17.58 -2.85 -15.57
C SER A 130 -17.20 -1.96 -16.76
N GLU A 131 -16.26 -1.03 -16.57
CA GLU A 131 -15.78 -0.12 -17.62
C GLU A 131 -14.76 -0.79 -18.53
N GLN A 132 -13.79 -1.51 -17.97
CA GLN A 132 -12.71 -2.15 -18.71
C GLN A 132 -13.10 -3.51 -19.29
N GLY A 133 -14.14 -4.17 -18.74
CA GLY A 133 -14.58 -5.50 -19.16
C GLY A 133 -13.64 -6.64 -18.76
N VAL A 134 -12.65 -6.36 -17.92
CA VAL A 134 -11.63 -7.31 -17.45
C VAL A 134 -11.39 -7.14 -15.95
N GLY A 135 -10.76 -8.15 -15.34
CA GLY A 135 -10.41 -8.13 -13.93
C GLY A 135 -11.35 -8.88 -13.01
N LYS A 136 -10.76 -9.38 -11.92
CA LYS A 136 -11.45 -9.97 -10.78
C LYS A 136 -11.09 -9.23 -9.51
N ILE A 137 -12.05 -9.08 -8.61
CA ILE A 137 -11.81 -8.53 -7.29
C ILE A 137 -11.06 -9.57 -6.45
N LEU A 138 -10.08 -9.10 -5.67
CA LEU A 138 -9.38 -9.86 -4.64
C LEU A 138 -9.46 -9.12 -3.31
N SER A 139 -9.73 -9.84 -2.23
CA SER A 139 -9.49 -9.38 -0.86
C SER A 139 -7.99 -9.36 -0.55
N PRO A 140 -7.55 -8.68 0.53
CA PRO A 140 -6.15 -8.76 0.98
C PRO A 140 -5.68 -10.20 1.23
N GLU A 141 -6.55 -11.07 1.76
CA GLU A 141 -6.26 -12.48 2.01
C GLU A 141 -6.11 -13.26 0.69
N GLU A 142 -7.01 -13.04 -0.27
CA GLU A 142 -6.92 -13.66 -1.60
C GLU A 142 -5.70 -13.17 -2.38
N LEU A 143 -5.31 -11.90 -2.18
CA LEU A 143 -4.11 -11.32 -2.77
C LEU A 143 -2.82 -11.94 -2.17
N ALA A 144 -2.80 -12.27 -0.88
CA ALA A 144 -1.64 -12.92 -0.25
C ALA A 144 -1.35 -14.31 -0.86
N GLU A 145 -2.40 -15.02 -1.29
CA GLU A 145 -2.29 -16.33 -1.96
C GLU A 145 -2.15 -16.23 -3.49
N HIS A 146 -2.13 -15.01 -4.03
CA HIS A 146 -2.07 -14.75 -5.47
C HIS A 146 -0.77 -15.27 -6.13
N ASP A 147 -0.88 -15.70 -7.39
CA ASP A 147 0.28 -16.09 -8.22
C ASP A 147 0.93 -14.85 -8.85
N TRP A 148 2.01 -14.38 -8.23
CA TRP A 148 2.74 -13.16 -8.60
C TRP A 148 3.64 -13.34 -9.83
N LYS A 149 3.07 -13.73 -10.97
CA LYS A 149 3.77 -13.80 -12.25
C LYS A 149 3.62 -12.51 -13.03
N GLN A 150 4.74 -12.03 -13.56
CA GLN A 150 4.72 -10.90 -14.49
C GLN A 150 4.17 -11.37 -15.85
N SER A 151 3.31 -10.57 -16.44
CA SER A 151 2.80 -10.80 -17.79
C SER A 151 3.91 -10.54 -18.82
N MET A 152 4.37 -11.62 -19.49
CA MET A 152 5.46 -11.54 -20.48
C MET A 152 5.03 -10.81 -21.76
N ASP A 153 3.75 -10.91 -22.14
CA ASP A 153 3.20 -10.28 -23.35
C ASP A 153 3.27 -8.74 -23.32
N MET A 154 3.49 -8.16 -22.13
CA MET A 154 3.59 -6.71 -21.91
C MET A 154 5.03 -6.18 -21.99
N MET A 155 6.05 -7.05 -22.00
CA MET A 155 7.47 -6.68 -22.02
C MET A 155 7.97 -6.29 -23.42
N ASP A 156 7.29 -6.76 -24.48
CA ASP A 156 7.74 -6.59 -25.87
C ASP A 156 7.43 -5.21 -26.48
N MET A 157 6.72 -4.33 -25.78
CA MET A 157 6.27 -3.03 -26.31
C MET A 157 7.06 -1.81 -25.80
N ALA A 158 8.13 -2.02 -25.02
CA ALA A 158 9.02 -0.95 -24.54
C ALA A 158 10.32 -0.82 -25.35
N GLY A 159 10.44 -1.56 -26.47
CA GLY A 159 11.69 -1.72 -27.23
C GLY A 159 11.79 -0.99 -28.57
N SER A 160 10.85 -0.12 -28.93
CA SER A 160 10.92 0.69 -30.17
C SER A 160 11.11 2.19 -29.86
N SER A 161 12.25 2.54 -29.26
CA SER A 161 12.81 3.88 -29.44
C SER A 161 13.79 3.79 -30.59
N ASP A 162 13.32 4.19 -31.77
CA ASP A 162 14.14 4.31 -32.98
C ASP A 162 15.38 5.16 -32.69
N HIS A 163 16.54 4.59 -33.00
CA HIS A 163 17.76 5.30 -33.36
C HIS A 163 18.12 4.89 -34.79
#